data_AF-A0A6C0JZL9-F1
#
_entry.id   AF-A0A6C0JZL9-F1
#
_cell.length_a   1.000
_cell.length_b   1.000
_cell.length_c   1.000
_cell.angle_alpha   90.00
_cell.angle_beta   90.00
_cell.angle_gamma   90.00
#
_symmetry.space_group_name_H-M   'P 1'
#
loop_
_entity.id
_entity.type
_entity.pdbx_description
1 polymer ?
#
loop_
_entity_poly.entity_id
_entity_poly.type
_entity_poly.pdbx_seq_one_letter_code
_entity_poly.pdbx_strand_id
1 'polypeptide(L)' 'MERGLVMLMHSIIIGLVLYLIMIYALGQSQSLAENRSILIASVVLIYMLLFGHGLPKQLNKNI' A
#
# COMPACT_ATOMS: atom_id res chain seq x y z
N MET A 1 7.61 9.06 -13.43
CA MET A 1 7.43 7.86 -12.61
C MET A 1 8.49 7.89 -11.54
N GLU A 2 8.11 7.82 -10.27
CA GLU A 2 9.07 7.84 -9.16
C GLU A 2 9.86 6.53 -9.11
N ARG A 3 10.96 6.50 -8.34
CA ARG A 3 11.74 5.26 -8.16
C ARG A 3 10.89 4.21 -7.45
N GLY A 4 11.02 2.93 -7.83
CA GLY A 4 10.30 1.82 -7.19
C GLY A 4 10.51 1.74 -5.67
N LEU A 5 11.69 2.13 -5.17
CA LEU A 5 11.95 2.23 -3.73
C LEU A 5 11.08 3.27 -3.01
N VAL A 6 10.76 4.39 -3.69
CA VAL A 6 9.87 5.42 -3.13
C VAL A 6 8.44 4.89 -3.06
N MET A 7 8.01 4.11 -4.06
CA MET A 7 6.69 3.46 -4.04
C MET A 7 6.59 2.40 -2.94
N LEU A 8 7.64 1.61 -2.74
CA LEU A 8 7.73 0.66 -1.64
C LEU A 8 7.57 1.38 -0.29
N MET A 9 8.30 2.46 -0.05
CA MET A 9 8.17 3.27 1.17
C MET A 9 6.74 3.79 1.36
N HIS A 10 6.11 4.30 0.30
CA HIS A 10 4.71 4.74 0.37
C HIS A 10 3.77 3.60 0.77
N SER A 11 3.90 2.42 0.15
CA SER A 11 3.03 1.28 0.47
C SER A 11 3.20 0.80 1.91
N ILE A 12 4.42 0.85 2.45
CA ILE A 12 4.71 0.49 3.84
C ILE A 12 4.04 1.49 4.79
N ILE A 13 4.16 2.79 4.52
CA ILE A 13 3.52 3.83 5.34
C ILE A 13 1.99 3.67 5.30
N ILE A 14 1.41 3.45 4.11
CA ILE A 14 -0.03 3.23 3.94
C ILE A 14 -0.49 1.99 4.71
N GLY A 15 0.25 0.88 4.61
CA GLY A 15 -0.04 -0.35 5.36
C GLY A 15 0.00 -0.14 6.87
N LEU A 16 1.01 0.57 7.38
CA LEU A 16 1.13 0.88 8.81
C LEU A 16 -0.03 1.75 9.30
N VAL A 17 -0.39 2.79 8.55
CA VAL A 17 -1.52 3.66 8.89
C VAL A 17 -2.82 2.85 8.91
N LEU A 18 -3.06 2.00 7.91
CA LEU A 18 -4.23 1.12 7.86
C LEU A 18 -4.28 0.15 9.04
N TYR A 19 -3.15 -0.46 9.41
CA TYR A 19 -3.05 -1.34 10.58
C TYR A 19 -3.49 -0.62 11.86
N LEU A 20 -2.96 0.58 12.10
CA LEU A 20 -3.33 1.39 13.27
C LEU A 20 -4.82 1.75 13.26
N ILE A 21 -5.38 2.13 12.12
CA ILE A 21 -6.82 2.41 11.98
C ILE A 21 -7.64 1.15 12.30
N MET A 22 -7.24 -0.02 11.80
CA MET A 22 -7.98 -1.27 12.04
C MET A 22 -8.03 -1.64 13.52
N ILE A 23 -6.95 -1.41 14.26
CA ILE A 23 -6.92 -1.70 15.70
C ILE A 23 -7.68 -0.63 16.48
N TYR A 24 -7.32 0.64 16.31
CA TYR A 24 -7.77 1.71 17.21
C TYR A 24 -9.12 2.30 16.82
N ALA A 25 -9.47 2.33 15.53
CA ALA A 25 -10.75 2.86 15.07
C ALA A 25 -11.79 1.75 14.83
N LEU A 26 -11.36 0.58 14.35
CA LEU A 26 -12.28 -0.51 13.98
C LEU A 26 -12.31 -1.67 14.99
N GLY A 27 -11.45 -1.69 16.01
CA GLY A 27 -11.43 -2.72 17.05
C GLY A 27 -11.08 -4.13 16.56
N GLN A 28 -10.38 -4.26 15.43
CA GLN A 28 -9.98 -5.56 14.89
C GLN A 28 -8.88 -6.21 15.73
N SER A 29 -8.85 -7.55 15.76
CA SER A 29 -7.74 -8.28 16.39
C SER A 29 -6.43 -8.02 15.63
N GLN A 30 -5.30 -8.04 16.35
CA GLN A 30 -3.99 -7.74 15.78
C GLN A 30 -3.66 -8.63 14.57
N SER A 31 -3.90 -9.94 14.66
CA SER A 31 -3.65 -10.88 13.55
C SER A 31 -4.52 -10.59 12.33
N LEU A 32 -5.78 -10.17 12.51
CA LEU A 32 -6.65 -9.82 11.40
C LEU A 32 -6.23 -8.49 10.76
N ALA A 33 -5.93 -7.49 11.58
CA ALA A 33 -5.46 -6.18 11.13
C ALA A 33 -4.13 -6.29 10.39
N GLU A 34 -3.19 -7.09 10.88
CA GLU A 34 -1.89 -7.35 10.25
C GLU A 34 -2.09 -7.96 8.85
N ASN A 35 -2.79 -9.10 8.75
CA ASN A 35 -3.01 -9.78 7.48
C ASN A 35 -3.74 -8.89 6.45
N ARG A 36 -4.77 -8.16 6.88
CA ARG A 36 -5.55 -7.28 5.99
C ARG A 36 -4.77 -6.05 5.55
N SER A 37 -4.05 -5.40 6.46
CA SER A 37 -3.25 -4.22 6.13
C SER A 37 -2.10 -4.55 5.17
N ILE A 38 -1.41 -5.69 5.37
CA ILE A 38 -0.36 -6.17 4.46
C ILE A 38 -0.94 -6.51 3.08
N LEU A 39 -2.10 -7.18 3.04
CA LEU A 39 -2.77 -7.49 1.77
C LEU A 39 -3.10 -6.21 0.99
N ILE A 40 -3.71 -5.22 1.65
CA ILE A 40 -4.07 -3.95 1.02
C ILE A 40 -2.80 -3.19 0.58
N ALA A 41 -1.78 -3.12 1.44
CA ALA A 41 -0.50 -2.48 1.12
C ALA A 41 0.17 -3.13 -0.11
N SER A 42 0.08 -4.45 -0.25
CA SER A 42 0.61 -5.18 -1.41
C SER A 42 -0.11 -4.82 -2.71
N VAL A 43 -1.45 -4.72 -2.66
CA VAL A 43 -2.25 -4.27 -3.82
C VAL A 43 -1.89 -2.83 -4.18
N VAL A 44 -1.72 -1.95 -3.19
CA VAL A 44 -1.31 -0.56 -3.37
C VAL A 44 0.09 -0.46 -3.96
N LEU A 45 1.04 -1.32 -3.54
CA LEU A 45 2.37 -1.40 -4.13
C LEU A 45 2.30 -1.81 -5.61
N ILE A 46 1.53 -2.85 -5.93
CA ILE A 46 1.32 -3.28 -7.33
C ILE A 46 0.76 -2.12 -8.15
N TYR A 47 -0.26 -1.44 -7.65
CA TYR A 47 -0.83 -0.26 -8.30
C TYR A 47 0.23 0.82 -8.56
N MET A 48 1.02 1.19 -7.55
CA MET A 48 2.02 2.24 -7.72
C MET A 48 3.13 1.82 -8.69
N LEU A 49 3.58 0.56 -8.66
CA LEU A 49 4.58 0.06 -9.60
C LEU A 49 4.09 0.13 -11.04
N LEU A 50 2.82 -0.20 -11.28
CA LEU A 50 2.21 -0.18 -12.61
C LEU A 50 1.87 1.24 -13.09
N PHE A 51 1.35 2.11 -12.24
CA PHE A 51 0.74 3.39 -12.66
C PHE A 51 1.40 4.64 -12.06
N GLY A 52 2.27 4.49 -11.06
CA GLY A 52 2.86 5.57 -10.29
C GLY A 52 1.99 6.03 -9.11
N HIS A 53 2.41 7.11 -8.47
CA HIS A 53 1.77 7.66 -7.25
C HIS A 53 0.41 8.34 -7.51
N GLY A 54 0.19 8.84 -8.73
CA GLY A 54 -1.04 9.57 -9.10
C GLY A 54 -2.10 8.69 -9.77
N LEU A 55 -3.07 9.35 -10.41
CA LEU A 55 -4.09 8.69 -11.23
C LEU A 55 -3.45 7.90 -12.39
N PRO A 56 -4.07 6.77 -12.80
CA PRO A 56 -3.53 5.93 -13.86
C PRO A 56 -3.60 6.68 -15.18
N LYS A 57 -2.43 7.10 -15.68
CA LYS A 57 -2.31 7.72 -17.02
C LYS A 57 -1.73 6.74 -18.02
N GLN A 58 -0.67 6.02 -17.64
CA GLN A 58 0.06 5.09 -18.49
C GLN A 58 0.66 3.97 -17.63
N LEU A 59 0.82 2.78 -18.23
CA LEU A 59 1.52 1.66 -17.61
C LEU A 59 3.04 1.93 -17.57
N ASN A 60 3.71 1.48 -16.51
CA ASN A 60 5.16 1.46 -16.41
C ASN A 60 5.76 0.61 -17.53
N LYS A 61 6.64 1.19 -18.34
CA LYS A 61 7.29 0.49 -19.46
C LYS A 61 8.48 -0.37 -19.03
N ASN A 62 8.91 -0.26 -17.77
CA ASN A 62 10.05 -0.98 -17.20
C ASN A 62 9.62 -2.21 -16.38
N ILE A 63 8.36 -2.60 -16.48
CA ILE A 63 7.76 -3.77 -15.81
C ILE A 63 7.08 -4.61 -16.87
#